data_AF-A0A1A0J6E7-F1
#
_entry.id   AF-A0A1A0J6E7-F1
#
_cell.length_a   1.000
_cell.length_b   1.000
_cell.length_c   1.000
_cell.angle_alpha   90.00
_cell.angle_beta   90.00
_cell.angle_gamma   90.00
#
_symmetry.space_group_name_H-M   'P 1'
#
loop_
_entity.id
_entity.type
_entity.pdbx_description
1 polymer ?
#
loop_
_entity_poly.entity_id
_entity_poly.type
_entity_poly.pdbx_seq_one_letter_code
_entity_poly.pdbx_strand_id
1 'polypeptide(L)'
;MSRSSKGRKAKPKPSTDADNPLPLAPELFPELNATFYTADPAEFLRLRIEALSLMALPTEQIAPLLATPRRIGSLGMDPTGPPANDVRERYIATEAVMIFHHAAEMLLRLFYAHAEKPDCPWLGMSASTNFAEFKEKVAKSRENGFDESDIALVFLGGTDPRDAALRATDEEFSATVDAIKLLLGYSASRFLSESFLYNAAKHGLTTVRVDTGAMTLKTGDDEIRLHDGGLLAYLHGPAEPGAPKNGPKHHISMTGSLPDQDLSTATMIYHAIADLWQVARRRYTGPSGQVVLFTRADVQSCITGPVRASGSVVRTTVLELTKKRLDGTLTGIDITMHANFMPDVEVNPSDRPPIRAVPLPARQRDKRIINPSNRWLLPFSPKDSSRV
;
A
#
# COMPACT_ATOMS: atom_id res chain seq x y z
N MET A 1 -77.43 36.15 -20.72
CA MET A 1 -76.25 35.89 -21.57
C MET A 1 -75.22 36.96 -21.21
N SER A 2 -73.97 36.76 -20.81
CA SER A 2 -72.97 35.69 -20.93
C SER A 2 -72.09 35.75 -19.66
N ARG A 3 -71.81 34.61 -19.02
CA ARG A 3 -70.88 34.52 -17.88
C ARG A 3 -69.48 34.18 -18.42
N SER A 4 -68.54 35.10 -18.21
CA SER A 4 -67.11 34.97 -18.49
C SER A 4 -66.50 33.82 -17.68
N SER A 5 -65.95 32.81 -18.37
CA SER A 5 -65.17 31.74 -17.77
C SER A 5 -63.71 32.19 -17.59
N LYS A 6 -63.34 32.58 -16.37
CA LYS A 6 -61.93 32.76 -16.00
C LYS A 6 -61.27 31.38 -15.88
N GLY A 7 -60.36 31.09 -16.82
CA GLY A 7 -59.52 29.89 -16.79
C GLY A 7 -58.69 29.81 -15.52
N ARG A 8 -58.82 28.70 -14.79
CA ARG A 8 -57.93 28.34 -13.68
C ARG A 8 -56.52 28.12 -14.24
N LYS A 9 -55.57 28.98 -13.87
CA LYS A 9 -54.14 28.71 -14.03
C LYS A 9 -53.81 27.43 -13.26
N ALA A 10 -53.38 26.40 -13.99
CA ALA A 10 -52.84 25.19 -13.41
C ALA A 10 -51.65 25.55 -12.52
N LYS A 11 -51.63 25.03 -11.29
CA LYS A 11 -50.44 25.06 -10.43
C LYS A 11 -49.29 24.38 -11.18
N PRO A 12 -48.06 24.91 -11.13
CA PRO A 12 -46.92 24.19 -11.67
C PRO A 12 -46.83 22.84 -10.97
N LYS A 13 -46.80 21.76 -11.75
CA LYS A 13 -46.42 20.43 -11.24
C LYS A 13 -45.01 20.57 -10.61
N PRO A 14 -44.74 19.94 -9.46
CA PRO A 14 -43.39 19.85 -8.95
C PRO A 14 -42.50 19.30 -10.05
N SER A 15 -41.36 19.94 -10.31
CA SER A 15 -40.36 19.43 -11.23
C SER A 15 -39.99 18.00 -10.83
N THR A 16 -39.83 17.15 -11.83
CA THR A 16 -39.26 15.82 -11.74
C THR A 16 -37.77 15.90 -11.42
N ASP A 17 -37.43 16.42 -10.23
CA ASP A 17 -36.08 16.35 -9.63
C ASP A 17 -35.87 15.05 -8.83
N ALA A 18 -36.86 14.16 -8.81
CA ALA A 18 -36.84 12.92 -8.00
C ALA A 18 -35.81 11.88 -8.47
N ASP A 19 -35.25 12.02 -9.68
CA ASP A 19 -34.32 11.05 -10.26
C ASP A 19 -32.83 11.41 -10.08
N ASN A 20 -32.52 12.60 -9.56
CA ASN A 20 -31.15 12.94 -9.21
C ASN A 20 -30.89 12.57 -7.74
N PRO A 21 -29.88 11.73 -7.44
CA PRO A 21 -29.54 11.42 -6.06
C PRO A 21 -29.17 12.71 -5.33
N LEU A 22 -29.81 12.92 -4.17
CA LEU A 22 -29.52 14.07 -3.32
C LEU A 22 -28.08 13.98 -2.80
N PRO A 23 -27.37 15.12 -2.67
CA PRO A 23 -26.04 15.14 -2.08
C PRO A 23 -26.09 14.75 -0.60
N LEU A 24 -24.99 14.18 -0.09
CA LEU A 24 -24.85 13.86 1.32
C LEU A 24 -24.81 15.14 2.16
N ALA A 25 -25.51 15.15 3.30
CA ALA A 25 -25.56 16.30 4.20
C ALA A 25 -24.17 16.56 4.83
N PRO A 26 -23.55 17.74 4.67
CA PRO A 26 -22.23 18.05 5.24
C PRO A 26 -22.17 17.94 6.77
N GLU A 27 -23.32 18.09 7.44
CA GLU A 27 -23.49 17.89 8.87
C GLU A 27 -23.11 16.47 9.34
N LEU A 28 -23.07 15.49 8.43
CA LEU A 28 -22.61 14.12 8.70
C LEU A 28 -21.10 13.99 8.80
N PHE A 29 -20.33 14.91 8.22
CA PHE A 29 -18.88 14.72 8.05
C PHE A 29 -18.12 14.63 9.38
N PRO A 30 -18.42 15.44 10.42
CA PRO A 30 -17.78 15.28 11.73
C PRO A 30 -18.04 13.90 12.35
N GLU A 31 -19.27 13.40 12.24
CA GLU A 31 -19.65 12.07 12.74
C GLU A 31 -18.95 10.94 11.97
N LEU A 32 -18.89 11.04 10.63
CA LEU A 32 -18.17 10.09 9.77
C LEU A 32 -16.68 10.08 10.06
N ASN A 33 -16.04 11.25 10.18
CA ASN A 33 -14.62 11.35 10.51
C ASN A 33 -14.33 10.79 11.91
N ALA A 34 -15.15 11.14 12.90
CA ALA A 34 -15.00 10.62 14.25
C ALA A 34 -15.07 9.09 14.27
N THR A 35 -16.00 8.47 13.53
CA THR A 35 -16.06 7.01 13.38
C THR A 35 -14.84 6.48 12.63
N PHE A 36 -14.50 7.05 11.48
CA PHE A 36 -13.44 6.58 10.61
C PHE A 36 -12.08 6.53 11.32
N TYR A 37 -11.75 7.57 12.10
CA TYR A 37 -10.50 7.67 12.85
C TYR A 37 -10.52 6.97 14.22
N THR A 38 -11.54 6.15 14.53
CA THR A 38 -11.48 5.23 15.69
C THR A 38 -10.60 4.01 15.43
N ALA A 39 -10.42 3.63 14.16
CA ALA A 39 -9.56 2.53 13.77
C ALA A 39 -8.08 2.95 13.71
N ASP A 40 -7.20 1.97 13.57
CA ASP A 40 -5.79 2.16 13.25
C ASP A 40 -5.41 1.23 12.07
N PRO A 41 -5.36 1.74 10.83
CA PRO A 41 -4.99 0.92 9.67
C PRO A 41 -3.53 0.46 9.71
N ALA A 42 -2.64 1.18 10.40
CA ALA A 42 -1.24 0.80 10.55
C ALA A 42 -1.11 -0.45 11.44
N GLU A 43 -1.93 -0.56 12.49
CA GLU A 43 -1.96 -1.73 13.37
C GLU A 43 -2.23 -3.03 12.63
N PHE A 44 -3.15 -3.01 11.64
CA PHE A 44 -3.43 -4.19 10.82
C PHE A 44 -2.18 -4.68 10.07
N LEU A 45 -1.40 -3.77 9.46
CA LEU A 45 -0.15 -4.15 8.80
C LEU A 45 0.89 -4.67 9.78
N ARG A 46 1.06 -3.99 10.91
CA ARG A 46 1.99 -4.40 11.96
C ARG A 46 1.71 -5.84 12.41
N LEU A 47 0.45 -6.15 12.70
CA LEU A 47 0.05 -7.50 13.11
C LEU A 47 0.28 -8.54 12.03
N ARG A 48 0.10 -8.22 10.73
CA ARG A 48 0.42 -9.16 9.65
C ARG A 48 1.93 -9.44 9.54
N ILE A 49 2.76 -8.40 9.67
CA ILE A 49 4.23 -8.54 9.65
C ILE A 49 4.69 -9.38 10.84
N GLU A 50 4.20 -9.07 12.04
CA GLU A 50 4.51 -9.82 13.27
C GLU A 50 4.02 -11.27 13.21
N ALA A 51 2.78 -11.51 12.73
CA ALA A 51 2.26 -12.87 12.59
C ALA A 51 3.07 -13.70 11.60
N LEU A 52 3.54 -13.09 10.49
CA LEU A 52 4.38 -13.80 9.53
C LEU A 52 5.78 -14.07 10.08
N SER A 53 6.37 -13.15 10.85
CA SER A 53 7.71 -13.32 11.41
C SER A 53 7.79 -14.51 12.38
N LEU A 54 6.68 -14.87 13.04
CA LEU A 54 6.61 -16.08 13.85
C LEU A 54 6.91 -17.35 13.04
N MET A 55 6.58 -17.40 11.75
CA MET A 55 6.89 -18.56 10.89
C MET A 55 8.37 -18.67 10.54
N ALA A 56 9.14 -17.61 10.76
CA ALA A 56 10.60 -17.61 10.60
C ALA A 56 11.32 -18.16 11.85
N LEU A 57 10.63 -18.35 12.97
CA LEU A 57 11.25 -18.89 14.18
C LEU A 57 11.76 -20.32 13.98
N PRO A 58 12.81 -20.74 14.71
CA PRO A 58 13.23 -22.13 14.73
C PRO A 58 12.10 -23.09 15.14
N THR A 59 12.15 -24.31 14.62
CA THR A 59 11.08 -25.31 14.79
C THR A 59 10.78 -25.59 16.27
N GLU A 60 11.81 -25.65 17.09
CA GLU A 60 11.73 -25.84 18.54
C GLU A 60 11.01 -24.69 19.28
N GLN A 61 11.00 -23.48 18.71
CA GLN A 61 10.34 -22.33 19.30
C GLN A 61 8.88 -22.20 18.88
N ILE A 62 8.55 -22.56 17.64
CA ILE A 62 7.17 -22.48 17.13
C ILE A 62 6.33 -23.72 17.48
N ALA A 63 6.96 -24.89 17.66
CA ALA A 63 6.24 -26.13 17.99
C ALA A 63 5.35 -26.03 19.25
N PRO A 64 5.80 -25.45 20.37
CA PRO A 64 4.95 -25.28 21.56
C PRO A 64 3.71 -24.40 21.30
N LEU A 65 3.85 -23.37 20.45
CA LEU A 65 2.76 -22.45 20.12
C LEU A 65 1.66 -23.17 19.31
N LEU A 66 2.04 -24.07 18.40
CA LEU A 66 1.12 -24.82 17.55
C LEU A 66 0.54 -26.06 18.24
N ALA A 67 1.23 -26.60 19.25
CA ALA A 67 0.77 -27.73 20.06
C ALA A 67 -0.36 -27.39 21.04
N THR A 68 -0.75 -26.12 21.14
CA THR A 68 -1.83 -25.67 22.02
C THR A 68 -3.16 -25.61 21.23
N PRO A 69 -4.28 -26.13 21.76
CA PRO A 69 -5.59 -25.92 21.16
C PRO A 69 -5.91 -24.43 21.05
N ARG A 70 -6.37 -23.99 19.88
CA ARG A 70 -6.68 -22.57 19.61
C ARG A 70 -8.15 -22.42 19.28
N ARG A 71 -8.71 -21.23 19.51
CA ARG A 71 -10.10 -20.91 19.18
C ARG A 71 -10.22 -19.53 18.54
N ILE A 72 -11.07 -19.44 17.52
CA ILE A 72 -11.53 -18.17 16.94
C ILE A 72 -13.06 -18.19 16.96
N GLY A 73 -13.67 -17.48 17.91
CA GLY A 73 -15.12 -17.55 18.13
C GLY A 73 -15.56 -18.98 18.45
N SER A 74 -16.43 -19.54 17.60
CA SER A 74 -16.91 -20.92 17.71
C SER A 74 -16.00 -21.96 17.04
N LEU A 75 -15.02 -21.53 16.22
CA LEU A 75 -14.10 -22.44 15.53
C LEU A 75 -13.01 -22.91 16.50
N GLY A 76 -12.99 -24.22 16.77
CA GLY A 76 -11.87 -24.88 17.44
C GLY A 76 -10.82 -25.35 16.44
N MET A 77 -9.55 -25.19 16.80
CA MET A 77 -8.41 -25.71 16.05
C MET A 77 -7.62 -26.64 16.97
N ASP A 78 -7.50 -27.89 16.54
CA ASP A 78 -6.73 -28.89 17.27
C ASP A 78 -5.23 -28.53 17.26
N PRO A 79 -4.47 -29.04 18.26
CA PRO A 79 -3.02 -29.01 18.23
C PRO A 79 -2.45 -29.52 16.90
N THR A 80 -1.49 -28.79 16.35
CA THR A 80 -0.80 -29.17 15.12
C THR A 80 0.71 -29.13 15.34
N GLY A 81 1.46 -29.98 14.63
CA GLY A 81 2.90 -29.83 14.53
C GLY A 81 3.30 -28.63 13.68
N PRO A 82 4.55 -28.15 13.81
CA PRO A 82 5.09 -27.16 12.88
C PRO A 82 5.14 -27.71 11.45
N PRO A 83 4.82 -26.90 10.43
CA PRO A 83 5.00 -27.33 9.04
C PRO A 83 6.48 -27.57 8.72
N ALA A 84 6.75 -28.36 7.68
CA ALA A 84 8.11 -28.56 7.17
C ALA A 84 8.75 -27.22 6.73
N ASN A 85 10.08 -27.13 6.77
CA ASN A 85 10.81 -25.89 6.49
C ASN A 85 10.54 -25.35 5.08
N ASP A 86 10.48 -26.22 4.07
CA ASP A 86 10.17 -25.83 2.69
C ASP A 86 8.76 -25.22 2.56
N VAL A 87 7.78 -25.78 3.29
CA VAL A 87 6.41 -25.26 3.36
C VAL A 87 6.40 -23.88 4.01
N ARG A 88 7.13 -23.71 5.12
CA ARG A 88 7.23 -22.43 5.83
C ARG A 88 7.88 -21.35 4.97
N GLU A 89 8.99 -21.67 4.30
CA GLU A 89 9.67 -20.71 3.44
C GLU A 89 8.79 -20.30 2.25
N ARG A 90 8.07 -21.25 1.62
CA ARG A 90 7.08 -20.92 0.55
C ARG A 90 5.97 -20.01 1.07
N TYR A 91 5.46 -20.29 2.27
CA TYR A 91 4.45 -19.45 2.92
C TYR A 91 4.98 -18.04 3.18
N ILE A 92 6.18 -17.92 3.76
CA ILE A 92 6.84 -16.63 4.02
C ILE A 92 7.04 -15.83 2.73
N ALA A 93 7.57 -16.45 1.68
CA ALA A 93 7.77 -15.79 0.39
C ALA A 93 6.47 -15.26 -0.22
N THR A 94 5.41 -16.06 -0.20
CA THR A 94 4.12 -15.69 -0.80
C THR A 94 3.41 -14.61 0.03
N GLU A 95 3.37 -14.77 1.36
CA GLU A 95 2.73 -13.80 2.25
C GLU A 95 3.49 -12.47 2.30
N ALA A 96 4.83 -12.46 2.26
CA ALA A 96 5.60 -11.23 2.26
C ALA A 96 5.26 -10.35 1.05
N VAL A 97 5.18 -10.95 -0.15
CA VAL A 97 4.72 -10.25 -1.37
C VAL A 97 3.31 -9.69 -1.18
N MET A 98 2.39 -10.48 -0.64
CA MET A 98 1.01 -10.03 -0.41
C MET A 98 0.91 -8.91 0.63
N ILE A 99 1.71 -8.96 1.70
CA ILE A 99 1.77 -7.92 2.73
C ILE A 99 2.31 -6.63 2.11
N PHE A 100 3.43 -6.69 1.38
CA PHE A 100 4.00 -5.53 0.71
C PHE A 100 3.00 -4.87 -0.24
N HIS A 101 2.37 -5.65 -1.12
CA HIS A 101 1.41 -5.10 -2.10
C HIS A 101 0.17 -4.50 -1.44
N HIS A 102 -0.35 -5.14 -0.38
CA HIS A 102 -1.45 -4.57 0.40
C HIS A 102 -1.00 -3.26 1.09
N ALA A 103 0.17 -3.23 1.70
CA ALA A 103 0.72 -2.02 2.32
C ALA A 103 0.88 -0.88 1.31
N ALA A 104 1.47 -1.17 0.14
CA ALA A 104 1.67 -0.21 -0.94
C ALA A 104 0.34 0.36 -1.47
N GLU A 105 -0.65 -0.50 -1.73
CA GLU A 105 -1.98 -0.05 -2.15
C GLU A 105 -2.64 0.82 -1.08
N MET A 106 -2.58 0.41 0.19
CA MET A 106 -3.16 1.16 1.30
C MET A 106 -2.50 2.53 1.46
N LEU A 107 -1.17 2.59 1.39
CA LEU A 107 -0.40 3.84 1.44
C LEU A 107 -0.85 4.81 0.33
N LEU A 108 -0.88 4.33 -0.91
CA LEU A 108 -1.25 5.15 -2.08
C LEU A 108 -2.71 5.64 -1.99
N ARG A 109 -3.64 4.77 -1.59
CA ARG A 109 -5.05 5.14 -1.41
C ARG A 109 -5.22 6.18 -0.31
N LEU A 110 -4.60 5.96 0.84
CA LEU A 110 -4.66 6.90 1.96
C LEU A 110 -4.03 8.24 1.58
N PHE A 111 -2.87 8.24 0.92
CA PHE A 111 -2.24 9.47 0.44
C PHE A 111 -3.20 10.30 -0.42
N TYR A 112 -3.78 9.72 -1.48
CA TYR A 112 -4.70 10.47 -2.34
C TYR A 112 -6.00 10.89 -1.67
N ALA A 113 -6.50 10.11 -0.71
CA ALA A 113 -7.70 10.47 0.05
C ALA A 113 -7.47 11.68 0.98
N HIS A 114 -6.22 12.03 1.27
CA HIS A 114 -5.87 13.11 2.21
C HIS A 114 -5.16 14.30 1.58
N ALA A 115 -4.55 14.13 0.40
CA ALA A 115 -3.79 15.18 -0.30
C ALA A 115 -4.64 16.44 -0.56
N GLU A 116 -5.86 16.27 -1.08
CA GLU A 116 -6.76 17.38 -1.44
C GLU A 116 -7.51 18.00 -0.24
N LYS A 117 -7.23 17.55 1.00
CA LYS A 117 -7.89 18.00 2.24
C LYS A 117 -9.42 17.96 2.18
N PRO A 118 -10.07 16.86 1.74
CA PRO A 118 -11.52 16.81 1.69
C PRO A 118 -12.11 16.88 3.11
N ASP A 119 -13.31 17.45 3.25
CA ASP A 119 -14.00 17.53 4.54
C ASP A 119 -14.29 16.14 5.15
N CYS A 120 -14.42 15.10 4.30
CA CYS A 120 -14.58 13.71 4.73
C CYS A 120 -13.73 12.76 3.87
N PRO A 121 -12.50 12.41 4.31
CA PRO A 121 -11.61 11.50 3.57
C PRO A 121 -12.20 10.10 3.36
N TRP A 122 -13.07 9.64 4.27
CA TRP A 122 -13.69 8.33 4.15
C TRP A 122 -14.56 8.21 2.88
N LEU A 123 -15.24 9.29 2.48
CA LEU A 123 -15.98 9.33 1.22
C LEU A 123 -15.04 9.20 0.02
N GLY A 124 -13.92 9.92 0.02
CA GLY A 124 -12.90 9.82 -1.02
C GLY A 124 -12.35 8.40 -1.17
N MET A 125 -12.10 7.71 -0.06
CA MET A 125 -11.70 6.30 -0.10
C MET A 125 -12.80 5.39 -0.66
N SER A 126 -14.06 5.62 -0.25
CA SER A 126 -15.19 4.81 -0.72
C SER A 126 -15.52 5.03 -2.21
N ALA A 127 -15.23 6.23 -2.73
CA ALA A 127 -15.43 6.56 -4.15
C ALA A 127 -14.35 5.96 -5.05
N SER A 128 -13.19 5.57 -4.48
CA SER A 128 -12.05 4.99 -5.21
C SER A 128 -12.25 3.50 -5.58
N THR A 129 -13.44 3.14 -6.07
CA THR A 129 -13.79 1.77 -6.49
C THR A 129 -13.34 1.46 -7.91
N ASN A 130 -13.10 2.48 -8.76
CA ASN A 130 -12.58 2.28 -10.10
C ASN A 130 -11.06 2.03 -10.05
N PHE A 131 -10.69 0.75 -10.08
CA PHE A 131 -9.29 0.32 -10.04
C PHE A 131 -8.46 0.79 -11.24
N ALA A 132 -9.07 0.98 -12.41
CA ALA A 132 -8.36 1.45 -13.60
C ALA A 132 -7.97 2.93 -13.46
N GLU A 133 -8.90 3.78 -13.03
CA GLU A 133 -8.63 5.20 -12.74
C GLU A 133 -7.60 5.36 -11.61
N PHE A 134 -7.69 4.53 -10.57
CA PHE A 134 -6.70 4.54 -9.49
C PHE A 134 -5.30 4.19 -10.02
N LYS A 135 -5.16 3.15 -10.84
CA LYS A 135 -3.88 2.80 -11.47
C LYS A 135 -3.36 3.92 -12.38
N GLU A 136 -4.23 4.57 -13.14
CA GLU A 136 -3.83 5.71 -13.97
C GLU A 136 -3.33 6.89 -13.13
N LYS A 137 -4.01 7.21 -12.02
CA LYS A 137 -3.56 8.24 -11.07
C LYS A 137 -2.18 7.90 -10.50
N VAL A 138 -1.97 6.65 -10.08
CA VAL A 138 -0.67 6.16 -9.59
C VAL A 138 0.41 6.24 -10.68
N ALA A 139 0.11 5.87 -11.92
CA ALA A 139 1.04 5.95 -13.03
C ALA A 139 1.48 7.40 -13.30
N LYS A 140 0.53 8.34 -13.33
CA LYS A 140 0.82 9.77 -13.48
C LYS A 140 1.71 10.31 -12.37
N SER A 141 1.45 9.97 -11.10
CA SER A 141 2.31 10.40 -9.99
C SER A 141 3.67 9.71 -9.98
N ARG A 142 3.77 8.48 -10.48
CA ARG A 142 5.06 7.81 -10.66
C ARG A 142 5.90 8.52 -11.72
N GLU A 143 5.29 8.93 -12.83
CA GLU A 143 5.96 9.62 -13.95
C GLU A 143 6.35 11.05 -13.60
N ASN A 144 5.41 11.83 -13.05
CA ASN A 144 5.61 13.25 -12.74
C ASN A 144 6.34 13.47 -11.40
N GLY A 145 6.41 12.44 -10.55
CA GLY A 145 6.81 12.55 -9.17
C GLY A 145 5.65 12.91 -8.25
N PHE A 146 5.80 12.51 -6.98
CA PHE A 146 4.90 12.93 -5.90
C PHE A 146 5.29 14.33 -5.43
N ASP A 147 4.29 15.20 -5.22
CA ASP A 147 4.49 16.56 -4.76
C ASP A 147 4.96 16.59 -3.29
N GLU A 148 6.05 17.31 -3.02
CA GLU A 148 6.66 17.37 -1.69
C GLU A 148 5.82 18.14 -0.69
N SER A 149 5.06 19.14 -1.13
CA SER A 149 4.16 19.91 -0.27
C SER A 149 2.99 19.04 0.17
N ASP A 150 2.43 18.24 -0.74
CA ASP A 150 1.39 17.26 -0.43
C ASP A 150 1.91 16.20 0.54
N ILE A 151 3.13 15.69 0.32
CA ILE A 151 3.77 14.72 1.23
C ILE A 151 3.92 15.34 2.63
N ALA A 152 4.56 16.51 2.74
CA ALA A 152 4.76 17.19 4.02
C ALA A 152 3.44 17.43 4.76
N LEU A 153 2.43 17.90 4.03
CA LEU A 153 1.11 18.17 4.56
C LEU A 153 0.38 16.91 5.05
N VAL A 154 0.45 15.82 4.29
CA VAL A 154 -0.28 14.57 4.58
C VAL A 154 0.37 13.78 5.70
N PHE A 155 1.70 13.67 5.68
CA PHE A 155 2.43 12.79 6.61
C PHE A 155 3.01 13.51 7.83
N LEU A 156 3.38 14.79 7.70
CA LEU A 156 3.95 15.58 8.80
C LEU A 156 2.99 16.66 9.30
N GLY A 157 1.92 16.93 8.54
CA GLY A 157 0.82 17.76 8.98
C GLY A 157 1.01 19.26 8.81
N GLY A 158 2.04 19.70 8.08
CA GLY A 158 2.30 21.10 7.74
C GLY A 158 3.32 21.23 6.60
N THR A 159 3.62 22.45 6.18
CA THR A 159 4.62 22.70 5.11
C THR A 159 6.06 22.78 5.63
N ASP A 160 6.24 22.98 6.93
CA ASP A 160 7.53 23.05 7.62
C ASP A 160 7.35 22.67 9.11
N PRO A 161 8.43 22.46 9.89
CA PRO A 161 8.32 22.06 11.30
C PRO A 161 7.46 22.99 12.16
N ARG A 162 7.51 24.31 11.90
CA ARG A 162 6.79 25.32 12.68
C ARG A 162 5.30 25.26 12.38
N ASP A 163 4.90 25.21 11.11
CA ASP A 163 3.50 25.05 10.70
C ASP A 163 2.92 23.69 11.16
N ALA A 164 3.72 22.64 11.10
CA ALA A 164 3.37 21.32 11.60
C ALA A 164 3.27 21.25 13.13
N ALA A 165 3.87 22.22 13.84
CA ALA A 165 4.09 22.23 15.29
C ALA A 165 4.89 21.01 15.78
N LEU A 166 5.84 20.55 14.97
CA LEU A 166 6.69 19.40 15.25
C LEU A 166 8.02 19.82 15.88
N ARG A 167 8.50 19.01 16.83
CA ARG A 167 9.85 19.15 17.39
C ARG A 167 10.87 18.45 16.49
N ALA A 168 11.06 19.02 15.31
CA ALA A 168 12.01 18.59 14.29
C ALA A 168 12.83 19.80 13.80
N THR A 169 14.07 19.58 13.38
CA THR A 169 14.81 20.60 12.62
C THR A 169 14.28 20.68 11.18
N ASP A 170 14.64 21.74 10.45
CA ASP A 170 14.28 21.88 9.04
C ASP A 170 14.91 20.75 8.19
N GLU A 171 16.11 20.29 8.57
CA GLU A 171 16.80 19.17 7.94
C GLU A 171 16.10 17.83 8.19
N GLU A 172 15.71 17.54 9.44
CA GLU A 172 14.99 16.31 9.77
C GLU A 172 13.66 16.23 9.02
N PHE A 173 12.93 17.35 8.96
CA PHE A 173 11.65 17.43 8.28
C PHE A 173 11.78 17.21 6.77
N SER A 174 12.72 17.91 6.13
CA SER A 174 13.00 17.74 4.70
C SER A 174 13.48 16.32 4.37
N ALA A 175 14.35 15.74 5.22
CA ALA A 175 14.84 14.38 5.06
C ALA A 175 13.71 13.34 5.14
N THR A 176 12.72 13.53 6.03
CA THR A 176 11.55 12.64 6.11
C THR A 176 10.61 12.80 4.91
N VAL A 177 10.43 14.02 4.39
CA VAL A 177 9.66 14.24 3.14
C VAL A 177 10.30 13.50 1.98
N ASP A 178 11.62 13.63 1.80
CA ASP A 178 12.34 12.90 0.74
C ASP A 178 12.29 11.37 0.94
N ALA A 179 12.37 10.90 2.20
CA ALA A 179 12.22 9.49 2.51
C ALA A 179 10.85 8.93 2.08
N ILE A 180 9.77 9.64 2.42
CA ILE A 180 8.41 9.25 2.04
C ILE A 180 8.22 9.35 0.53
N LYS A 181 8.82 10.34 -0.13
CA LYS A 181 8.80 10.45 -1.60
C LYS A 181 9.43 9.24 -2.27
N LEU A 182 10.60 8.79 -1.79
CA LEU A 182 11.23 7.55 -2.25
C LEU A 182 10.32 6.33 -2.01
N LEU A 183 9.71 6.24 -0.82
CA LEU A 183 8.83 5.14 -0.44
C LEU A 183 7.56 5.07 -1.31
N LEU A 184 6.93 6.21 -1.58
CA LEU A 184 5.77 6.33 -2.47
C LEU A 184 6.16 5.96 -3.91
N GLY A 185 7.29 6.46 -4.41
CA GLY A 185 7.78 6.13 -5.75
C GLY A 185 8.07 4.64 -5.92
N TYR A 186 8.73 4.02 -4.94
CA TYR A 186 9.00 2.59 -4.94
C TYR A 186 7.72 1.75 -4.86
N SER A 187 6.79 2.14 -3.96
CA SER A 187 5.48 1.49 -3.80
C SER A 187 4.65 1.58 -5.08
N ALA A 188 4.58 2.75 -5.71
CA ALA A 188 3.88 2.97 -6.97
C ALA A 188 4.48 2.15 -8.12
N SER A 189 5.82 2.10 -8.21
CA SER A 189 6.52 1.32 -9.22
C SER A 189 6.14 -0.15 -9.14
N ARG A 190 6.28 -0.76 -7.95
CA ARG A 190 5.97 -2.18 -7.76
C ARG A 190 4.48 -2.49 -7.86
N PHE A 191 3.61 -1.64 -7.31
CA PHE A 191 2.15 -1.78 -7.43
C PHE A 191 1.70 -1.89 -8.90
N LEU A 192 2.31 -1.09 -9.79
CA LEU A 192 2.00 -1.12 -11.21
C LEU A 192 2.65 -2.32 -11.93
N SER A 193 3.96 -2.52 -11.76
CA SER A 193 4.73 -3.49 -12.54
C SER A 193 4.52 -4.95 -12.11
N GLU A 194 4.17 -5.19 -10.85
CA GLU A 194 4.03 -6.55 -10.31
C GLU A 194 2.57 -6.96 -10.07
N SER A 195 1.60 -6.27 -10.68
CA SER A 195 0.19 -6.59 -10.47
C SER A 195 -0.20 -8.01 -10.91
N PHE A 196 0.54 -8.62 -11.85
CA PHE A 196 0.36 -10.04 -12.21
C PHE A 196 0.86 -10.98 -11.10
N LEU A 197 2.05 -10.73 -10.54
CA LEU A 197 2.57 -11.47 -9.39
C LEU A 197 1.62 -11.38 -8.21
N TYR A 198 1.15 -10.18 -7.86
CA TYR A 198 0.23 -9.99 -6.74
C TYR A 198 -1.08 -10.76 -6.94
N ASN A 199 -1.68 -10.68 -8.15
CA ASN A 199 -2.89 -11.43 -8.46
C ASN A 199 -2.66 -12.95 -8.39
N ALA A 200 -1.52 -13.43 -8.89
CA ALA A 200 -1.17 -14.84 -8.80
C ALA A 200 -1.02 -15.29 -7.33
N ALA A 201 -0.29 -14.53 -6.51
CA ALA A 201 -0.08 -14.83 -5.09
C ALA A 201 -1.40 -14.82 -4.31
N LYS A 202 -2.22 -13.78 -4.49
CA LYS A 202 -3.53 -13.61 -3.84
C LYS A 202 -4.49 -14.78 -4.09
N HIS A 203 -4.44 -15.38 -5.28
CA HIS A 203 -5.30 -16.49 -5.65
C HIS A 203 -4.63 -17.86 -5.45
N GLY A 204 -3.45 -17.92 -4.83
CA GLY A 204 -2.71 -19.15 -4.61
C GLY A 204 -2.26 -19.81 -5.92
N LEU A 205 -2.09 -19.03 -7.00
CA LEU A 205 -1.65 -19.49 -8.31
C LEU A 205 -0.12 -19.45 -8.47
N THR A 206 0.60 -18.90 -7.49
CA THR A 206 2.06 -19.03 -7.36
C THR A 206 2.41 -20.38 -6.71
N THR A 207 1.99 -21.49 -7.32
CA THR A 207 2.16 -22.83 -6.73
C THR A 207 3.52 -23.44 -6.98
N VAL A 208 4.30 -22.88 -7.92
CA VAL A 208 5.59 -23.45 -8.30
C VAL A 208 6.69 -22.56 -7.75
N ARG A 209 7.26 -22.96 -6.61
CA ARG A 209 8.59 -22.51 -6.23
C ARG A 209 9.57 -23.29 -7.08
N VAL A 210 10.29 -22.59 -7.95
CA VAL A 210 11.41 -23.20 -8.66
C VAL A 210 12.63 -23.00 -7.77
N ASP A 211 13.08 -24.08 -7.13
CA ASP A 211 14.39 -24.10 -6.48
C ASP A 211 15.44 -24.24 -7.59
N THR A 212 15.73 -23.14 -8.24
CA THR A 212 16.94 -23.03 -9.03
C THR A 212 18.09 -22.85 -8.04
N GLY A 213 19.19 -23.59 -8.20
CA GLY A 213 20.47 -23.09 -7.69
C GLY A 213 20.75 -21.68 -8.26
N ALA A 214 21.83 -21.02 -7.83
CA ALA A 214 22.15 -19.68 -8.34
C ALA A 214 22.10 -19.64 -9.87
N MET A 215 21.23 -18.79 -10.43
CA MET A 215 21.15 -18.56 -11.87
C MET A 215 22.22 -17.54 -12.21
N THR A 216 23.21 -17.93 -13.03
CA THR A 216 24.31 -17.07 -13.41
C THR A 216 24.35 -16.84 -14.91
N LEU A 217 24.75 -15.64 -15.32
CA LEU A 217 25.09 -15.30 -16.69
C LEU A 217 26.61 -15.18 -16.77
N LYS A 218 27.23 -15.96 -17.66
CA LYS A 218 28.65 -15.81 -17.97
C LYS A 218 28.85 -14.83 -19.11
N THR A 219 29.66 -13.81 -18.88
CA THR A 219 30.02 -12.79 -19.86
C THR A 219 31.54 -12.70 -19.91
N GLY A 220 32.16 -13.44 -20.83
CA GLY A 220 33.61 -13.59 -20.87
C GLY A 220 34.13 -14.36 -19.66
N ASP A 221 35.06 -13.76 -18.90
CA ASP A 221 35.61 -14.31 -17.67
C ASP A 221 34.77 -13.96 -16.42
N ASP A 222 33.79 -13.06 -16.54
CA ASP A 222 32.94 -12.63 -15.44
C ASP A 222 31.67 -13.48 -15.32
N GLU A 223 31.33 -13.86 -14.09
CA GLU A 223 30.08 -14.56 -13.75
C GLU A 223 29.16 -13.63 -12.96
N ILE A 224 28.07 -13.19 -13.59
CA ILE A 224 27.07 -12.33 -12.98
C ILE A 224 25.96 -13.21 -12.40
N ARG A 225 25.75 -13.12 -11.08
CA ARG A 225 24.62 -13.79 -10.42
C ARG A 225 23.33 -13.03 -10.70
N LEU A 226 22.42 -13.65 -11.45
CA LEU A 226 21.12 -13.08 -11.79
C LEU A 226 20.13 -13.27 -10.64
N HIS A 227 20.08 -14.48 -10.10
CA HIS A 227 19.18 -14.86 -9.01
C HIS A 227 19.87 -15.84 -8.05
N ASP A 228 19.55 -15.74 -6.76
CA ASP A 228 19.91 -16.72 -5.74
C ASP A 228 18.69 -16.97 -4.83
N GLY A 229 18.30 -18.24 -4.66
CA GLY A 229 17.15 -18.63 -3.85
C GLY A 229 15.87 -18.93 -4.62
N GLY A 230 14.74 -18.95 -3.89
CA GLY A 230 13.45 -19.36 -4.41
C GLY A 230 12.85 -18.38 -5.43
N LEU A 231 12.31 -18.91 -6.52
CA LEU A 231 11.56 -18.14 -7.51
C LEU A 231 10.06 -18.40 -7.38
N LEU A 232 9.24 -17.36 -7.39
CA LEU A 232 7.79 -17.44 -7.56
C LEU A 232 7.48 -17.46 -9.05
N ALA A 233 7.05 -18.62 -9.56
CA ALA A 233 6.65 -18.76 -10.95
C ALA A 233 5.13 -18.63 -11.14
N TYR A 234 4.71 -17.90 -12.17
CA TYR A 234 3.30 -17.69 -12.51
C TYR A 234 3.08 -17.47 -14.00
N LEU A 235 1.90 -17.87 -14.49
CA LEU A 235 1.50 -17.71 -15.89
C LEU A 235 0.61 -16.48 -16.07
N HIS A 236 0.78 -15.78 -17.18
CA HIS A 236 -0.04 -14.64 -17.53
C HIS A 236 -0.19 -14.51 -19.05
N GLY A 237 -1.26 -13.83 -19.48
CA GLY A 237 -1.55 -13.61 -20.89
C GLY A 237 -0.57 -12.60 -21.50
N PRO A 238 -0.70 -11.30 -21.22
CA PRO A 238 0.17 -10.24 -21.77
C PRO A 238 1.60 -10.31 -21.22
N ALA A 239 2.60 -9.76 -21.90
CA ALA A 239 4.00 -9.78 -21.46
C ALA A 239 4.24 -9.04 -20.14
N GLU A 240 3.56 -7.91 -19.93
CA GLU A 240 3.67 -7.08 -18.72
C GLU A 240 2.34 -6.35 -18.44
N PRO A 241 2.14 -5.82 -17.23
CA PRO A 241 0.97 -4.97 -16.94
C PRO A 241 0.93 -3.75 -17.86
N GLY A 242 -0.20 -3.54 -18.54
CA GLY A 242 -0.37 -2.42 -19.48
C GLY A 242 0.03 -2.74 -20.92
N ALA A 243 0.54 -3.95 -21.20
CA ALA A 243 0.88 -4.36 -22.56
C ALA A 243 -0.34 -4.29 -23.52
N PRO A 244 -0.13 -4.01 -24.82
CA PRO A 244 -1.22 -3.90 -25.80
C PRO A 244 -2.11 -5.15 -25.83
N LYS A 245 -3.43 -4.96 -25.93
CA LYS A 245 -4.42 -6.06 -25.92
C LYS A 245 -4.20 -7.10 -27.02
N ASN A 246 -3.56 -6.70 -28.13
CA ASN A 246 -3.27 -7.54 -29.29
C ASN A 246 -1.81 -8.02 -29.35
N GLY A 247 -1.03 -7.82 -28.27
CA GLY A 247 0.34 -8.31 -28.18
C GLY A 247 0.44 -9.84 -28.05
N PRO A 248 1.67 -10.37 -28.02
CA PRO A 248 1.90 -11.78 -27.73
C PRO A 248 1.19 -12.21 -26.44
N LYS A 249 0.73 -13.46 -26.43
CA LYS A 249 0.09 -14.09 -25.27
C LYS A 249 0.88 -15.31 -24.80
N HIS A 250 0.62 -15.71 -23.56
CA HIS A 250 1.16 -16.89 -22.90
C HIS A 250 2.62 -16.71 -22.50
N HIS A 251 2.79 -16.07 -21.36
CA HIS A 251 4.08 -15.84 -20.73
C HIS A 251 4.15 -16.54 -19.38
N ILE A 252 5.36 -16.95 -19.02
CA ILE A 252 5.70 -17.35 -17.65
C ILE A 252 6.65 -16.31 -17.08
N SER A 253 6.36 -15.84 -15.88
CA SER A 253 7.26 -14.99 -15.12
C SER A 253 7.82 -15.77 -13.94
N MET A 254 9.10 -15.57 -13.66
CA MET A 254 9.79 -16.04 -12.47
C MET A 254 10.31 -14.84 -11.72
N THR A 255 9.74 -14.56 -10.56
CA THR A 255 10.15 -13.43 -9.71
C THR A 255 10.91 -13.96 -8.51
N GLY A 256 12.12 -13.45 -8.24
CA GLY A 256 12.88 -13.83 -7.05
C GLY A 256 12.13 -13.48 -5.78
N SER A 257 12.05 -14.37 -4.80
CA SER A 257 11.49 -14.01 -3.49
C SER A 257 12.55 -13.36 -2.61
N LEU A 258 12.30 -12.13 -2.15
CA LEU A 258 13.13 -11.46 -1.13
C LEU A 258 12.22 -11.03 0.03
N PRO A 259 11.83 -11.99 0.91
CA PRO A 259 10.85 -11.72 1.96
C PRO A 259 11.30 -10.64 2.94
N ASP A 260 12.60 -10.58 3.22
CA ASP A 260 13.23 -9.53 4.02
C ASP A 260 13.12 -8.15 3.38
N GLN A 261 13.28 -8.03 2.05
CA GLN A 261 13.01 -6.79 1.31
C GLN A 261 11.54 -6.37 1.39
N ASP A 262 10.63 -7.31 1.12
CA ASP A 262 9.19 -7.07 1.12
C ASP A 262 8.72 -6.64 2.52
N LEU A 263 9.16 -7.32 3.58
CA LEU A 263 8.78 -7.03 4.96
C LEU A 263 9.45 -5.77 5.53
N SER A 264 10.73 -5.54 5.25
CA SER A 264 11.41 -4.32 5.70
C SER A 264 10.81 -3.08 5.04
N THR A 265 10.50 -3.16 3.74
CA THR A 265 9.82 -2.04 3.05
C THR A 265 8.39 -1.88 3.56
N ALA A 266 7.65 -2.96 3.78
CA ALA A 266 6.31 -2.90 4.38
C ALA A 266 6.32 -2.28 5.79
N THR A 267 7.40 -2.46 6.55
CA THR A 267 7.60 -1.82 7.86
C THR A 267 7.77 -0.30 7.72
N MET A 268 8.50 0.18 6.72
CA MET A 268 8.58 1.62 6.42
C MET A 268 7.22 2.18 5.97
N ILE A 269 6.46 1.41 5.19
CA ILE A 269 5.08 1.79 4.81
C ILE A 269 4.18 1.87 6.04
N TYR A 270 4.31 0.92 6.97
CA TYR A 270 3.59 0.95 8.25
C TYR A 270 3.84 2.26 9.01
N HIS A 271 5.10 2.68 9.16
CA HIS A 271 5.44 3.96 9.80
C HIS A 271 4.81 5.16 9.08
N ALA A 272 4.92 5.22 7.75
CA ALA A 272 4.32 6.29 6.97
C ALA A 272 2.78 6.33 7.10
N ILE A 273 2.11 5.17 7.12
CA ILE A 273 0.66 5.10 7.32
C ILE A 273 0.28 5.54 8.73
N ALA A 274 1.03 5.14 9.75
CA ALA A 274 0.81 5.60 11.12
C ALA A 274 0.92 7.13 11.21
N ASP A 275 1.94 7.73 10.61
CA ASP A 275 2.13 9.19 10.61
C ASP A 275 1.00 9.93 9.91
N LEU A 276 0.65 9.50 8.70
CA LEU A 276 -0.51 10.01 7.94
C LEU A 276 -1.77 9.95 8.79
N TRP A 277 -2.01 8.81 9.44
CA TRP A 277 -3.21 8.59 10.23
C TRP A 277 -3.26 9.50 11.45
N GLN A 278 -2.14 9.70 12.16
CA GLN A 278 -2.07 10.61 13.30
C GLN A 278 -2.25 12.08 12.88
N VAL A 279 -1.67 12.48 11.74
CA VAL A 279 -1.87 13.80 11.15
C VAL A 279 -3.33 14.04 10.77
N ALA A 280 -3.94 13.05 10.11
CA ALA A 280 -5.33 13.12 9.69
C ALA A 280 -6.27 13.15 10.91
N ARG A 281 -6.06 12.27 11.89
CA ARG A 281 -6.82 12.25 13.15
C ARG A 281 -6.71 13.59 13.88
N ARG A 282 -5.51 14.17 13.99
CA ARG A 282 -5.35 15.52 14.54
C ARG A 282 -6.18 16.54 13.78
N ARG A 283 -6.12 16.53 12.44
CA ARG A 283 -6.82 17.49 11.57
C ARG A 283 -8.34 17.39 11.68
N TYR A 284 -8.89 16.18 11.62
CA TYR A 284 -10.33 15.94 11.48
C TYR A 284 -11.05 15.63 12.78
N THR A 285 -10.33 15.25 13.83
CA THR A 285 -10.93 14.92 15.14
C THR A 285 -10.35 15.73 16.31
N GLY A 286 -9.17 16.34 16.17
CA GLY A 286 -8.60 17.27 17.16
C GLY A 286 -7.61 16.71 18.22
N PRO A 287 -7.46 15.39 18.49
CA PRO A 287 -6.44 14.89 19.41
C PRO A 287 -5.01 15.17 18.96
N SER A 288 -4.12 15.31 19.93
CA SER A 288 -2.68 15.20 19.70
C SER A 288 -2.30 13.76 19.36
N GLY A 289 -1.16 13.58 18.69
CA GLY A 289 -0.59 12.28 18.35
C GLY A 289 0.92 12.30 18.40
N GLN A 290 1.54 11.41 17.61
CA GLN A 290 2.97 11.36 17.37
C GLN A 290 3.22 11.01 15.91
N VAL A 291 4.38 11.42 15.38
CA VAL A 291 4.87 10.98 14.07
C VAL A 291 6.29 10.45 14.20
N VAL A 292 6.71 9.57 13.31
CA VAL A 292 8.04 8.97 13.27
C VAL A 292 8.87 9.64 12.20
N LEU A 293 9.99 10.22 12.60
CA LEU A 293 10.95 10.79 11.65
C LEU A 293 11.96 9.72 11.26
N PHE A 294 12.13 9.56 9.95
CA PHE A 294 13.10 8.67 9.33
C PHE A 294 13.66 9.33 8.07
N THR A 295 14.76 8.79 7.56
CA THR A 295 15.51 9.38 6.44
C THR A 295 15.39 8.56 5.17
N ARG A 296 15.79 9.17 4.05
CA ARG A 296 15.94 8.47 2.76
C ARG A 296 16.82 7.23 2.90
N ALA A 297 17.89 7.33 3.69
CA ALA A 297 18.84 6.25 3.89
C ALA A 297 18.20 5.03 4.59
N ASP A 298 17.26 5.26 5.52
CA ASP A 298 16.52 4.20 6.19
C ASP A 298 15.67 3.43 5.17
N VAL A 299 14.86 4.15 4.37
CA VAL A 299 14.04 3.58 3.30
C VAL A 299 14.89 2.84 2.27
N GLN A 300 15.96 3.48 1.80
CA GLN A 300 16.88 2.89 0.82
C GLN A 300 17.52 1.62 1.35
N SER A 301 17.86 1.55 2.64
CA SER A 301 18.47 0.35 3.22
C SER A 301 17.49 -0.82 3.30
N CYS A 302 16.21 -0.59 3.56
CA CYS A 302 15.16 -1.61 3.48
C CYS A 302 14.97 -2.11 2.04
N ILE A 303 15.04 -1.21 1.05
CA ILE A 303 14.87 -1.59 -0.37
C ILE A 303 16.09 -2.34 -0.91
N THR A 304 17.30 -1.87 -0.62
CA THR A 304 18.52 -2.31 -1.33
C THR A 304 19.39 -3.26 -0.51
N GLY A 305 19.33 -3.21 0.82
CA GLY A 305 20.14 -4.07 1.70
C GLY A 305 19.91 -5.57 1.43
N PRO A 306 18.66 -6.05 1.47
CA PRO A 306 18.30 -7.42 1.09
C PRO A 306 18.76 -7.86 -0.30
N VAL A 307 18.65 -6.97 -1.29
CA VAL A 307 19.10 -7.24 -2.67
C VAL A 307 20.61 -7.43 -2.72
N ARG A 308 21.37 -6.60 -2.01
CA ARG A 308 22.83 -6.72 -1.92
C ARG A 308 23.26 -7.98 -1.17
N ALA A 309 22.60 -8.27 -0.05
CA ALA A 309 22.89 -9.45 0.76
C ALA A 309 22.66 -10.76 -0.01
N SER A 310 21.62 -10.81 -0.86
CA SER A 310 21.33 -11.95 -1.72
C SER A 310 22.17 -12.00 -3.00
N GLY A 311 22.78 -10.88 -3.42
CA GLY A 311 23.46 -10.78 -4.72
C GLY A 311 22.53 -10.93 -5.93
N SER A 312 21.22 -10.84 -5.75
CA SER A 312 20.23 -11.02 -6.82
C SER A 312 20.05 -9.72 -7.62
N VAL A 313 20.70 -9.62 -8.78
CA VAL A 313 20.59 -8.43 -9.64
C VAL A 313 19.24 -8.38 -10.36
N VAL A 314 18.68 -9.54 -10.74
CA VAL A 314 17.40 -9.62 -11.44
C VAL A 314 16.26 -9.80 -10.43
N ARG A 315 15.17 -9.07 -10.63
CA ARG A 315 13.91 -9.21 -9.87
C ARG A 315 12.99 -10.22 -10.54
N THR A 316 12.72 -10.03 -11.82
CA THR A 316 11.78 -10.88 -12.58
C THR A 316 12.35 -11.23 -13.95
N THR A 317 12.26 -12.51 -14.31
CA THR A 317 12.50 -12.99 -15.67
C THR A 317 11.17 -13.38 -16.29
N VAL A 318 10.82 -12.79 -17.44
CA VAL A 318 9.62 -13.08 -18.23
C VAL A 318 10.01 -13.86 -19.47
N LEU A 319 9.33 -14.98 -19.73
CA LEU A 319 9.57 -15.81 -20.90
C LEU A 319 8.28 -15.96 -21.70
N GLU A 320 8.33 -15.67 -22.99
CA GLU A 320 7.26 -16.05 -23.92
C GLU A 320 7.32 -17.56 -24.16
N LEU A 321 6.21 -18.27 -23.97
CA LEU A 321 6.16 -19.71 -24.19
C LEU A 321 6.26 -20.03 -25.68
N THR A 322 7.05 -21.05 -26.00
CA THR A 322 7.21 -21.57 -27.37
C THR A 322 5.87 -21.92 -28.01
N LYS A 323 5.63 -21.41 -29.22
CA LYS A 323 4.44 -21.63 -30.04
C LYS A 323 4.78 -22.50 -31.24
N LYS A 324 3.77 -23.21 -31.74
CA LYS A 324 3.87 -23.98 -32.99
C LYS A 324 3.34 -23.15 -34.16
N ARG A 325 4.16 -22.98 -35.19
CA ARG A 325 3.77 -22.36 -36.46
C ARG A 325 2.94 -23.35 -37.30
N LEU A 326 2.23 -22.83 -38.31
CA LEU A 326 1.40 -23.63 -39.22
C LEU A 326 2.20 -24.67 -40.01
N ASP A 327 3.48 -24.39 -40.29
CA ASP A 327 4.42 -25.31 -40.94
C ASP A 327 4.95 -26.42 -40.01
N GLY A 328 4.52 -26.42 -38.74
CA GLY A 328 4.94 -27.39 -37.72
C GLY A 328 6.20 -27.01 -36.94
N THR A 329 6.90 -25.93 -37.31
CA THR A 329 8.09 -25.46 -36.60
C THR A 329 7.74 -24.78 -35.27
N LEU A 330 8.71 -24.71 -34.36
CA LEU A 330 8.56 -24.04 -33.06
C LEU A 330 9.14 -22.62 -33.10
N THR A 331 8.54 -21.68 -32.36
CA THR A 331 9.12 -20.35 -32.13
C THR A 331 10.30 -20.43 -31.15
N GLY A 332 11.12 -19.38 -31.12
CA GLY A 332 12.11 -19.21 -30.05
C GLY A 332 11.46 -18.96 -28.69
N ILE A 333 12.30 -18.81 -27.67
CA ILE A 333 11.91 -18.32 -26.34
C ILE A 333 12.46 -16.90 -26.24
N ASP A 334 11.57 -15.92 -26.18
CA ASP A 334 11.96 -14.54 -25.91
C ASP A 334 12.04 -14.35 -24.39
N ILE A 335 13.17 -13.83 -23.92
CA ILE A 335 13.46 -13.65 -22.49
C ILE A 335 13.63 -12.15 -22.22
N THR A 336 12.82 -11.63 -21.31
CA THR A 336 12.95 -10.26 -20.78
C THR A 336 13.33 -10.33 -19.31
N MET A 337 14.33 -9.56 -18.89
CA MET A 337 14.77 -9.49 -17.50
C MET A 337 14.53 -8.10 -16.94
N HIS A 338 13.92 -8.02 -15.76
CA HIS A 338 13.72 -6.79 -15.01
C HIS A 338 14.64 -6.80 -13.79
N ALA A 339 15.55 -5.83 -13.71
CA ALA A 339 16.50 -5.70 -12.61
C ALA A 339 15.85 -5.19 -11.32
N ASN A 340 16.46 -5.52 -10.18
CA ASN A 340 16.15 -4.85 -8.91
C ASN A 340 16.55 -3.37 -8.95
N PHE A 341 15.85 -2.54 -8.19
CA PHE A 341 16.24 -1.14 -8.01
C PHE A 341 17.54 -1.06 -7.19
N MET A 342 18.59 -0.50 -7.78
CA MET A 342 19.88 -0.26 -7.14
C MET A 342 20.35 1.17 -7.48
N PRO A 343 20.29 2.11 -6.53
CA PRO A 343 20.83 3.45 -6.72
C PRO A 343 22.36 3.46 -6.60
N ASP A 344 23.00 4.39 -7.33
CA ASP A 344 24.47 4.49 -7.45
C ASP A 344 25.19 4.94 -6.16
N VAL A 345 24.48 5.63 -5.25
CA VAL A 345 25.10 6.23 -4.06
C VAL A 345 24.82 5.39 -2.81
N GLU A 346 25.89 4.93 -2.17
CA GLU A 346 25.83 4.28 -0.87
C GLU A 346 25.74 5.30 0.27
N VAL A 347 24.78 5.09 1.17
CA VAL A 347 24.74 5.80 2.45
C VAL A 347 25.27 4.89 3.55
N ASN A 348 26.40 5.28 4.12
CA ASN A 348 27.04 4.59 5.22
C ASN A 348 26.07 4.48 6.43
N PRO A 349 25.83 3.27 6.98
CA PRO A 349 24.96 3.08 8.14
C PRO A 349 25.33 3.89 9.37
N SER A 350 26.63 4.18 9.58
CA SER A 350 27.11 4.92 10.76
C SER A 350 26.72 6.40 10.76
N ASP A 351 26.38 6.95 9.60
CA ASP A 351 26.18 8.39 9.43
C ASP A 351 24.69 8.78 9.44
N ARG A 352 23.82 7.82 9.79
CA ARG A 352 22.37 8.00 9.77
C ARG A 352 21.87 8.45 11.14
N PRO A 353 21.09 9.54 11.23
CA PRO A 353 20.38 9.86 12.45
C PRO A 353 19.37 8.74 12.78
N PRO A 354 19.15 8.43 14.07
CA PRO A 354 18.24 7.35 14.45
C PRO A 354 16.79 7.71 14.11
N ILE A 355 16.02 6.71 13.67
CA ILE A 355 14.56 6.79 13.58
C ILE A 355 14.01 7.15 14.96
N ARG A 356 13.17 8.20 15.04
CA ARG A 356 12.65 8.67 16.33
C ARG A 356 11.22 9.20 16.23
N ALA A 357 10.43 8.92 17.26
CA ALA A 357 9.10 9.49 17.40
C ALA A 357 9.15 10.93 17.94
N VAL A 358 8.30 11.81 17.41
CA VAL A 358 8.12 13.18 17.88
C VAL A 358 6.65 13.44 18.23
N PRO A 359 6.37 14.22 19.29
CA PRO A 359 5.02 14.66 19.59
C PRO A 359 4.43 15.48 18.44
N LEU A 360 3.18 15.18 18.10
CA LEU A 360 2.34 15.91 17.15
C LEU A 360 1.21 16.60 17.95
N PRO A 361 1.45 17.78 18.54
CA PRO A 361 0.44 18.48 19.33
C PRO A 361 -0.71 19.00 18.45
N ALA A 362 -1.92 19.02 19.01
CA ALA A 362 -3.07 19.70 18.43
C ALA A 362 -2.85 21.22 18.35
N ARG A 363 -2.99 21.80 17.15
CA ARG A 363 -2.87 23.26 16.95
C ARG A 363 -4.19 23.95 17.28
N GLN A 364 -4.14 25.26 17.53
CA GLN A 364 -5.38 26.02 17.76
C GLN A 364 -6.38 25.90 16.60
N ARG A 365 -5.90 25.82 15.35
CA ARG A 365 -6.74 25.60 14.17
C ARG A 365 -7.39 24.21 14.10
N ASP A 366 -6.76 23.20 14.70
CA ASP A 366 -7.26 21.81 14.71
C ASP A 366 -8.33 21.60 15.82
N LYS A 367 -8.41 22.51 16.81
CA LYS A 367 -9.34 22.40 17.96
C LYS A 367 -10.79 22.85 17.67
N ARG A 368 -11.09 23.32 16.46
CA ARG A 368 -12.41 23.87 16.09
C ARG A 368 -13.17 22.94 15.14
N ILE A 369 -13.47 21.72 15.59
CA ILE A 369 -14.39 20.85 14.82
C ILE A 369 -15.80 21.16 15.30
N ILE A 370 -16.44 22.09 14.59
CA ILE A 370 -17.81 22.48 14.89
C ILE A 370 -18.72 21.45 14.23
N ASN A 371 -19.45 20.67 15.02
CA ASN A 371 -20.57 19.89 14.49
C ASN A 371 -21.80 20.84 14.38
N PRO A 372 -22.27 21.17 13.17
CA PRO A 372 -23.43 22.03 12.98
C PRO A 372 -24.76 21.38 13.41
N SER A 373 -24.79 20.07 13.67
CA SER A 373 -25.99 19.33 14.06
C SER A 373 -26.15 19.24 15.57
N ASN A 374 -27.35 19.54 16.06
CA ASN A 374 -27.76 19.36 17.45
C ASN A 374 -28.20 17.92 17.79
N ARG A 375 -28.10 16.99 16.83
CA ARG A 375 -28.49 15.57 16.98
C ARG A 375 -27.50 14.66 16.27
N TRP A 376 -27.41 13.41 16.70
CA TRP A 376 -26.67 12.38 15.97
C TRP A 376 -27.41 12.01 14.69
N LEU A 377 -26.67 11.95 13.60
CA LEU A 377 -27.17 11.55 12.29
C LEU A 377 -26.79 10.11 11.95
N LEU A 378 -25.77 9.54 12.60
CA LEU A 378 -25.35 8.15 12.47
C LEU A 378 -25.65 7.33 13.75
N PRO A 379 -26.11 6.07 13.62
CA PRO A 379 -26.46 5.22 14.76
C PRO A 379 -25.25 4.62 15.50
N PHE A 380 -24.04 4.78 14.96
CA PHE A 380 -22.81 4.15 15.47
C PHE A 380 -21.70 5.15 15.79
N SER A 381 -21.99 6.45 15.82
CA SER A 381 -20.97 7.46 16.08
C SER A 381 -20.47 7.43 17.53
N PRO A 382 -19.17 7.72 17.76
CA PRO A 382 -18.63 7.85 19.11
C PRO A 382 -19.37 8.89 19.94
N LYS A 383 -19.48 8.70 21.26
CA LYS A 383 -20.29 9.56 22.15
C LYS A 383 -19.91 11.05 22.14
N ASP A 384 -18.67 11.38 21.76
CA ASP A 384 -18.15 12.74 21.74
C ASP A 384 -18.08 13.36 20.32
N SER A 385 -18.62 12.70 19.28
CA SER A 385 -18.53 13.16 17.89
C SER A 385 -19.44 14.35 17.54
N SER A 386 -20.37 14.71 18.42
CA SER A 386 -21.37 15.77 18.19
C SER A 386 -21.29 16.90 19.22
N ARG A 387 -20.24 16.96 20.03
CA ARG A 387 -20.13 18.01 21.05
C ARG A 387 -19.64 19.30 20.40
N VAL A 388 -20.55 20.27 20.37
CA VAL A 388 -20.34 21.69 20.07
C VAL A 388 -19.27 22.28 20.97
#